data_AF-A0A0P0M396-F1
#
_entry.id   AF-A0A0P0M396-F1
#
_cell.length_a   1.000
_cell.length_b   1.000
_cell.length_c   1.000
_cell.angle_alpha   90.00
_cell.angle_beta   90.00
_cell.angle_gamma   90.00
#
_symmetry.space_group_name_H-M   'P 1'
#
loop_
_entity.id
_entity.type
_entity.pdbx_description
1 polymer ?
#
loop_
_entity_poly.entity_id
_entity_poly.type
_entity_poly.pdbx_seq_one_letter_code
_entity_poly.pdbx_strand_id
1 'polypeptide(L)'
;MNETITLDSTCYNEKDNSVSYFYSVTGELDNATYMNTHYAAFKQALQDAVDNSVEMEEYRKFGTSIRYIYYSGSSKRQLAAFSFNSPK
;
A
#
# COMPACT_ATOMS: atom_id res chain seq x y z
N MET A 1 -3.77 10.28 20.03
CA MET A 1 -3.58 9.43 18.84
C MET A 1 -3.44 10.37 17.65
N ASN A 2 -2.21 10.69 17.23
CA ASN A 2 -1.94 11.61 16.11
C ASN A 2 -1.27 10.85 14.95
N GLU A 3 -1.71 9.61 14.72
CA GLU A 3 -1.29 8.85 13.56
C GLU A 3 -2.13 9.31 12.39
N THR A 4 -1.49 9.87 11.37
CA THR A 4 -2.17 10.35 10.16
C THR A 4 -1.60 9.60 8.98
N ILE A 5 -2.46 8.91 8.25
CA ILE A 5 -2.14 8.28 6.96
C ILE A 5 -2.82 9.13 5.90
N THR A 6 -2.03 9.82 5.09
CA THR A 6 -2.54 10.67 4.01
C THR A 6 -2.21 10.00 2.69
N LEU A 7 -3.20 9.83 1.81
CA LEU A 7 -2.93 9.46 0.42
C LEU A 7 -2.37 10.69 -0.30
N ASP A 8 -1.13 10.61 -0.75
CA ASP A 8 -0.40 11.69 -1.41
C ASP A 8 -0.71 11.71 -2.92
N SER A 9 -0.65 10.54 -3.56
CA SER A 9 -0.88 10.40 -5.00
C SER A 9 -1.26 8.97 -5.38
N THR A 10 -2.02 8.84 -6.46
CA THR A 10 -2.30 7.56 -7.11
C THR A 10 -1.81 7.62 -8.53
N CYS A 11 -0.96 6.68 -8.92
CA CYS A 11 -0.40 6.60 -10.26
C CYS A 11 -0.82 5.26 -10.90
N TYR A 12 -1.54 5.32 -12.01
CA TYR A 12 -1.84 4.13 -12.79
C TYR A 12 -0.81 3.96 -13.92
N ASN A 13 -0.23 2.77 -13.98
CA ASN A 13 0.74 2.40 -14.98
C ASN A 13 0.09 1.42 -15.98
N GLU A 14 -0.32 1.94 -17.12
CA GLU A 14 -0.99 1.16 -18.18
C GLU A 14 -0.10 0.03 -18.74
N LYS A 15 1.21 0.25 -18.81
CA LYS A 15 2.16 -0.73 -19.39
C LYS A 15 2.21 -2.04 -18.62
N ASP A 16 2.11 -1.95 -17.31
CA ASP A 16 2.23 -3.09 -16.38
C ASP A 16 0.85 -3.43 -15.78
N ASN A 17 -0.20 -2.73 -16.25
CA ASN A 17 -1.54 -2.70 -15.66
C ASN A 17 -1.45 -2.66 -14.14
N SER A 18 -0.76 -1.66 -13.59
CA SER A 18 -0.51 -1.59 -12.15
C SER A 18 -0.81 -0.22 -11.56
N VAL A 19 -1.56 -0.20 -10.46
CA VAL A 19 -1.86 1.03 -9.71
C VAL A 19 -0.88 1.14 -8.55
N SER A 20 -0.19 2.27 -8.44
CA SER A 20 0.67 2.64 -7.32
C SER A 20 0.03 3.75 -6.49
N TYR A 21 -0.27 3.43 -5.25
CA TYR A 21 -0.76 4.35 -4.23
C TYR A 21 0.39 4.80 -3.33
N PHE A 22 0.59 6.10 -3.23
CA PHE A 22 1.61 6.74 -2.42
C PHE A 22 0.96 7.30 -1.16
N TYR A 23 1.29 6.74 0.00
CA TYR A 23 0.80 7.18 1.30
C TYR A 23 1.92 7.86 2.08
N SER A 24 1.60 8.97 2.72
CA SER A 24 2.46 9.70 3.65
C SER A 24 1.95 9.46 5.06
N VAL A 25 2.78 8.88 5.94
CA VAL A 25 2.42 8.56 7.33
C VAL A 25 3.19 9.42 8.32
N THR A 26 2.52 9.87 9.38
CA THR A 26 3.12 10.63 10.49
C THR A 26 2.72 10.02 11.83
N GLY A 27 3.53 10.19 12.87
CA GLY A 27 3.30 9.62 14.21
C GLY A 27 4.14 8.36 14.45
N GLU A 28 3.61 7.35 15.14
CA GLU A 28 4.32 6.08 15.38
C GLU A 28 4.58 5.29 14.09
N LEU A 29 3.68 5.42 13.10
CA LEU A 29 3.86 4.84 11.76
C LEU A 29 5.00 5.49 10.96
N ASP A 30 5.47 6.69 11.34
CA ASP A 30 6.65 7.34 10.75
C ASP A 30 7.97 6.61 11.14
N ASN A 31 7.88 5.53 11.92
CA ASN A 31 9.01 4.72 12.31
C ASN A 31 9.17 3.50 11.38
N ALA A 32 10.24 3.51 10.58
CA ALA A 32 10.58 2.41 9.68
C ALA A 32 10.73 1.08 10.42
N THR A 33 11.28 1.10 11.64
CA THR A 33 11.43 -0.11 12.46
C THR A 33 10.07 -0.68 12.81
N TYR A 34 9.10 0.16 13.18
CA TYR A 34 7.75 -0.28 13.52
C TYR A 34 7.03 -0.89 12.32
N MET A 35 7.03 -0.18 11.17
CA MET A 35 6.45 -0.71 9.93
C MET A 35 7.12 -2.01 9.50
N ASN A 36 8.43 -2.14 9.68
CA ASN A 36 9.17 -3.34 9.30
C ASN A 36 8.88 -4.52 10.24
N THR A 37 8.81 -4.28 11.56
CA THR A 37 8.44 -5.30 12.55
C THR A 37 7.05 -5.86 12.29
N HIS A 38 6.10 -5.00 11.93
CA HIS A 38 4.72 -5.39 11.61
C HIS A 38 4.49 -5.64 10.11
N TYR A 39 5.54 -5.66 9.29
CA TYR A 39 5.44 -5.72 7.83
C TYR A 39 4.64 -6.93 7.35
N ALA A 40 4.90 -8.10 7.94
CA ALA A 40 4.18 -9.33 7.59
C ALA A 40 2.67 -9.23 7.91
N ALA A 41 2.32 -8.67 9.08
CA ALA A 41 0.94 -8.49 9.51
C ALA A 41 0.21 -7.48 8.61
N PHE A 42 0.85 -6.34 8.28
CA PHE A 42 0.29 -5.35 7.35
C PHE A 42 0.10 -5.92 5.96
N LYS A 43 1.12 -6.64 5.44
CA LYS A 43 1.01 -7.29 4.14
C LYS A 43 -0.16 -8.26 4.11
N GLN A 44 -0.32 -9.08 5.15
CA GLN A 44 -1.40 -10.06 5.22
C GLN A 44 -2.77 -9.40 5.35
N ALA A 45 -2.92 -8.38 6.19
CA ALA A 45 -4.17 -7.63 6.33
C ALA A 45 -4.57 -6.92 5.04
N LEU A 46 -3.61 -6.29 4.35
CA LEU A 46 -3.83 -5.68 3.04
C LEU A 46 -4.17 -6.72 1.98
N GLN A 47 -3.50 -7.88 2.01
CA GLN A 47 -3.81 -8.97 1.10
C GLN A 47 -5.23 -9.49 1.31
N ASP A 48 -5.64 -9.70 2.55
CA ASP A 48 -6.97 -10.15 2.93
C ASP A 48 -8.04 -9.11 2.55
N ALA A 49 -7.75 -7.81 2.74
CA ALA A 49 -8.63 -6.74 2.30
C ALA A 49 -8.73 -6.69 0.76
N VAL A 50 -7.63 -6.87 0.04
CA VAL A 50 -7.64 -6.98 -1.43
C VAL A 50 -8.34 -8.26 -1.89
N ASP A 51 -8.34 -9.32 -1.08
CA ASP A 51 -9.01 -10.60 -1.36
C ASP A 51 -10.51 -10.58 -1.16
N ASN A 52 -10.94 -9.95 -0.08
CA ASN A 52 -12.34 -9.88 0.30
C ASN A 52 -13.06 -8.61 -0.21
N SER A 53 -12.34 -7.61 -0.73
CA SER A 53 -12.94 -6.37 -1.21
C SER A 53 -13.55 -6.54 -2.60
N VAL A 54 -14.85 -6.21 -2.70
CA VAL A 54 -15.60 -6.18 -3.95
C VAL A 54 -15.03 -5.13 -4.92
N GLU A 55 -14.57 -3.99 -4.42
CA GLU A 55 -13.93 -2.95 -5.25
C GLU A 55 -12.62 -3.46 -5.86
N MET A 56 -11.91 -4.33 -5.13
CA MET A 56 -10.66 -4.96 -5.60
C MET A 56 -10.93 -6.15 -6.54
N GLU A 57 -12.16 -6.66 -6.59
CA GLU A 57 -12.57 -7.73 -7.50
C GLU A 57 -12.45 -7.30 -8.97
N GLU A 58 -12.79 -6.05 -9.30
CA GLU A 58 -12.63 -5.54 -10.66
C GLU A 58 -11.16 -5.50 -11.07
N TYR A 59 -10.30 -4.89 -10.23
CA TYR A 59 -8.85 -4.88 -10.47
C TYR A 59 -8.29 -6.29 -10.61
N ARG A 60 -8.82 -7.27 -9.87
CA ARG A 60 -8.45 -8.68 -10.00
C ARG A 60 -8.86 -9.29 -11.33
N LYS A 61 -10.11 -9.08 -11.75
CA LYS A 61 -10.63 -9.54 -13.05
C LYS A 61 -9.85 -8.96 -14.24
N PHE A 62 -9.40 -7.71 -14.11
CA PHE A 62 -8.59 -7.05 -15.13
C PHE A 62 -7.09 -7.42 -15.06
N GLY A 63 -6.68 -8.27 -14.11
CA GLY A 63 -5.27 -8.62 -13.91
C GLY A 63 -4.42 -7.44 -13.47
N THR A 64 -5.04 -6.41 -12.88
CA THR A 64 -4.36 -5.21 -12.42
C THR A 64 -3.60 -5.49 -11.13
N SER A 65 -2.32 -5.13 -11.09
CA SER A 65 -1.50 -5.24 -9.88
C SER A 65 -1.61 -3.98 -9.04
N ILE A 66 -1.66 -4.11 -7.72
CA ILE A 66 -1.84 -2.98 -6.82
C ILE A 66 -0.62 -2.83 -5.92
N ARG A 67 -0.11 -1.61 -5.82
CA ARG A 67 1.09 -1.26 -5.07
C ARG A 67 0.76 -0.19 -4.04
N TYR A 68 1.04 -0.47 -2.77
CA TYR A 68 0.86 0.45 -1.66
C TYR A 68 2.24 0.84 -1.14
N ILE A 69 2.62 2.10 -1.32
CA ILE A 69 3.95 2.61 -0.95
C ILE A 69 3.76 3.64 0.16
N TYR A 70 4.36 3.36 1.32
CA TYR A 70 4.28 4.20 2.50
C TYR A 70 5.57 4.98 2.67
N TYR A 71 5.45 6.30 2.82
CA TYR A 71 6.53 7.25 3.01
C TYR A 71 6.41 7.91 4.38
N SER A 72 7.56 8.16 4.97
CA SER A 72 7.71 8.97 6.18
C SER A 72 7.33 10.41 5.86
N GLY A 73 6.33 10.95 6.53
CA GLY A 73 5.97 12.36 6.40
C GLY A 73 7.07 13.29 6.93
N SER A 74 7.87 12.83 7.90
CA SER A 74 8.98 13.62 8.46
C SER A 74 10.24 13.58 7.59
N SER A 75 10.67 12.37 7.19
CA SER A 75 11.95 12.15 6.49
C SER A 75 11.81 12.01 4.98
N LYS A 76 10.58 11.92 4.45
CA LYS A 76 10.26 11.62 3.04
C LYS A 76 10.91 10.35 2.50
N ARG A 77 11.33 9.46 3.40
CA ARG A 77 11.92 8.16 3.05
C ARG A 77 10.83 7.12 2.92
N GLN A 78 11.00 6.21 1.96
CA GLN A 78 10.12 5.06 1.84
C GLN A 78 10.30 4.17 3.09
N LEU A 79 9.20 3.91 3.77
CA LEU A 79 9.14 3.08 4.97
C LEU A 79 8.84 1.63 4.60
N ALA A 80 7.82 1.42 3.77
CA ALA A 80 7.39 0.11 3.33
C ALA A 80 6.75 0.20 1.94
N ALA A 81 6.85 -0.87 1.17
CA ALA A 81 6.14 -0.98 -0.11
C ALA A 81 5.54 -2.39 -0.23
N PHE A 82 4.22 -2.46 -0.33
CA PHE A 82 3.49 -3.70 -0.53
C PHE A 82 3.03 -3.77 -1.97
N SER A 83 3.22 -4.91 -2.61
CA SER A 83 2.76 -5.15 -3.98
C SER A 83 1.92 -6.41 -3.97
N PHE A 84 0.70 -6.30 -4.48
CA PHE A 84 -0.27 -7.38 -4.57
C PHE A 84 -0.59 -7.57 -6.04
N ASN A 85 -0.15 -8.70 -6.58
CA ASN A 85 -0.49 -9.06 -7.94
C ASN A 85 -1.81 -9.83 -7.89
N SER A 86 -2.72 -9.42 -8.76
CA SER A 86 -3.92 -10.21 -8.99
C SER A 86 -3.52 -11.49 -9.73
N PRO A 87 -3.92 -12.68 -9.24
CA PRO A 87 -3.69 -13.92 -9.97
C PRO A 87 -4.40 -13.83 -11.33
N LYS A 88 -3.70 -14.23 -12.39
CA LYS A 88 -4.23 -14.35 -13.76
C LYS A 88 -5.21 -15.51 -13.88
#